data_AF-A0A920WNI2-F1
#
_entry.id   AF-A0A920WNI2-F1
#
_cell.length_a   1.000
_cell.length_b   1.000
_cell.length_c   1.000
_cell.angle_alpha   90.00
_cell.angle_beta   90.00
_cell.angle_gamma   90.00
#
_symmetry.space_group_name_H-M   'P 1'
#
loop_
_entity.id
_entity.type
_entity.pdbx_description
1 polymer ?
#
loop_
_entity_poly.entity_id
_entity_poly.type
_entity_poly.pdbx_seq_one_letter_code
_entity_poly.pdbx_strand_id
1 'polypeptide(L)'
;MATRLLLGDVTAGDRLPDLGHDVTATTVVLGALASRDWRPMHHDRDFAVHRNGTPDIFLNTPNQAAWFERYVTDWTGPTGRLGRMTFRMNTPVFPGDRMAFSATVTGTAVDDAGCGWVDLDVPSAGR
;
A
#
# COMPACT_ATOMS: atom_id res chain seq x y z
N MET A 1 14.27 5.78 14.50
CA MET A 1 15.25 6.68 13.85
C MET A 1 14.78 6.90 12.44
N ALA A 2 14.56 8.16 12.02
CA ALA A 2 14.22 8.43 10.63
C ALA A 2 15.47 8.22 9.78
N THR A 3 15.46 7.18 8.95
CA THR A 3 16.51 6.92 7.98
C THR A 3 16.55 8.12 7.02
N ARG A 4 17.67 8.83 6.97
CA ARG A 4 17.90 9.84 5.93
C ARG A 4 18.41 9.09 4.70
N LEU A 5 17.50 8.75 3.80
CA LEU A 5 17.82 8.08 2.53
C LEU A 5 18.04 9.14 1.45
N LEU A 6 19.24 9.18 0.87
CA LEU A 6 19.56 10.01 -0.28
C LEU A 6 19.56 9.16 -1.55
N LEU A 7 19.38 9.81 -2.71
CA LEU A 7 19.37 9.09 -3.99
C LEU A 7 20.67 8.31 -4.23
N GLY A 8 21.81 8.84 -3.81
CA GLY A 8 23.12 8.19 -3.95
C GLY A 8 23.30 6.95 -3.08
N ASP A 9 22.39 6.71 -2.12
CA ASP A 9 22.39 5.52 -1.26
C ASP A 9 21.59 4.36 -1.89
N VAL A 10 20.96 4.58 -3.06
CA VAL A 10 20.00 3.66 -3.67
C VAL A 10 20.50 3.19 -5.03
N THR A 11 20.49 1.88 -5.25
CA THR A 11 20.89 1.24 -6.50
C THR A 11 19.86 0.22 -6.97
N ALA A 12 19.81 -0.01 -8.28
CA ALA A 12 18.94 -1.04 -8.84
C ALA A 12 19.31 -2.42 -8.28
N GLY A 13 18.30 -3.17 -7.87
CA GLY A 13 18.43 -4.46 -7.18
C GLY A 13 18.30 -4.37 -5.66
N ASP A 14 18.36 -3.17 -5.06
CA ASP A 14 18.15 -3.01 -3.62
C ASP A 14 16.74 -3.44 -3.20
N ARG A 15 16.66 -4.10 -2.05
CA ARG A 15 15.39 -4.53 -1.46
C ARG A 15 14.96 -3.59 -0.34
N LEU A 16 13.69 -3.22 -0.36
CA LEU A 16 13.06 -2.55 0.78
C LEU A 16 12.85 -3.56 1.93
N PRO A 17 12.89 -3.11 3.20
CA PRO A 17 12.51 -3.96 4.33
C PRO A 17 11.06 -4.42 4.21
N ASP A 18 10.80 -5.71 4.41
CA ASP A 18 9.45 -6.26 4.32
C ASP A 18 8.52 -5.68 5.40
N LEU A 19 7.25 -5.42 5.05
CA LEU A 19 6.21 -4.96 5.97
C LEU A 19 5.07 -5.98 6.01
N GLY A 20 4.71 -6.43 7.22
CA GLY A 20 3.52 -7.24 7.47
C GLY A 20 2.49 -6.48 8.28
N HIS A 21 1.21 -6.63 7.94
CA HIS A 21 0.10 -6.03 8.70
C HIS A 21 -1.09 -6.98 8.78
N ASP A 22 -1.52 -7.29 10.00
CA ASP A 22 -2.71 -8.11 10.25
C ASP A 22 -3.97 -7.26 10.08
N VAL A 23 -4.87 -7.72 9.21
CA VAL A 23 -6.08 -6.99 8.86
C VAL A 23 -7.18 -7.33 9.85
N THR A 24 -7.78 -6.30 10.42
CA THR A 24 -8.94 -6.41 11.31
C THR A 24 -10.13 -5.70 10.69
N ALA A 25 -11.33 -5.95 11.22
CA ALA A 25 -12.51 -5.16 10.85
C ALA A 25 -12.27 -3.66 11.06
N THR A 26 -11.54 -3.28 12.12
CA THR A 26 -11.14 -1.88 12.38
C THR A 26 -10.24 -1.33 11.26
N THR A 27 -9.28 -2.11 10.75
CA THR A 27 -8.43 -1.73 9.61
C THR A 27 -9.29 -1.40 8.38
N VAL A 28 -10.31 -2.21 8.11
CA VAL A 28 -11.23 -2.03 6.96
C VAL A 28 -12.09 -0.78 7.16
N VAL A 29 -12.82 -0.72 8.28
CA VAL A 29 -13.81 0.32 8.55
C VAL A 29 -13.16 1.69 8.66
N LEU A 30 -12.04 1.82 9.38
CA LEU A 30 -11.36 3.12 9.52
C LEU A 30 -10.76 3.61 8.20
N GLY A 31 -10.26 2.71 7.36
CA GLY A 31 -9.76 3.09 6.03
C GLY A 31 -10.87 3.60 5.12
N ALA A 32 -12.03 2.95 5.12
CA ALA A 32 -13.22 3.41 4.39
C ALA A 32 -13.69 4.78 4.91
N LEU A 33 -13.77 4.96 6.23
CA LEU A 33 -14.13 6.23 6.85
C LEU A 33 -13.16 7.37 6.50
N ALA A 34 -11.85 7.12 6.64
CA ALA A 34 -10.81 8.12 6.36
C ALA A 34 -10.81 8.57 4.89
N SER A 35 -11.07 7.63 3.97
CA SER A 35 -11.21 7.90 2.53
C SER A 35 -12.59 8.40 2.11
N ARG A 36 -13.53 8.53 3.06
CA ARG A 36 -14.93 8.96 2.84
C ARG A 36 -15.68 8.07 1.86
N ASP A 37 -15.37 6.78 1.87
CA ASP A 37 -16.09 5.76 1.12
C ASP A 37 -17.21 5.19 1.98
N TRP A 38 -18.43 5.65 1.70
CA TRP A 38 -19.64 5.27 2.44
C TRP A 38 -20.32 4.02 1.89
N ARG A 39 -19.66 3.26 1.01
CA ARG A 39 -20.27 2.04 0.46
C ARG A 39 -20.39 0.99 1.59
N PRO A 40 -21.57 0.39 1.79
CA PRO A 40 -21.84 -0.50 2.93
C PRO A 40 -20.97 -1.75 2.95
N MET A 41 -20.47 -2.21 1.80
CA MET A 41 -19.58 -3.38 1.70
C MET A 41 -18.27 -3.28 2.52
N HIS A 42 -17.93 -2.10 3.06
CA HIS A 42 -16.73 -1.90 3.87
C HIS A 42 -17.01 -1.77 5.38
N HIS A 43 -18.28 -1.74 5.80
CA HIS A 43 -18.65 -1.54 7.22
C HIS A 43 -19.94 -2.23 7.67
N ASP A 44 -20.74 -2.75 6.73
CA ASP A 44 -21.93 -3.55 6.98
C ASP A 44 -21.67 -4.98 6.46
N ARG A 45 -21.46 -5.90 7.40
CA ARG A 45 -21.19 -7.31 7.10
C ARG A 45 -22.40 -8.01 6.47
N ASP A 46 -23.62 -7.68 6.90
CA ASP A 46 -24.84 -8.30 6.34
C ASP A 46 -24.98 -7.92 4.87
N PHE A 47 -24.78 -6.63 4.56
CA PHE A 47 -24.74 -6.17 3.17
C PHE A 47 -23.61 -6.85 2.37
N ALA A 48 -22.39 -6.86 2.90
CA ALA A 48 -21.24 -7.45 2.21
C ALA A 48 -21.49 -8.92 1.84
N VAL A 49 -22.01 -9.71 2.77
CA VAL A 49 -22.25 -11.15 2.58
C VAL A 49 -23.50 -11.41 1.73
N HIS A 50 -24.64 -10.82 2.09
CA HIS A 50 -25.93 -11.22 1.52
C HIS A 50 -26.37 -10.38 0.32
N ARG A 51 -25.80 -9.18 0.12
CA ARG A 51 -26.12 -8.31 -1.03
C ARG A 51 -24.98 -8.23 -2.03
N ASN A 52 -23.74 -8.12 -1.56
CA ASN A 52 -22.56 -8.01 -2.43
C ASN A 52 -21.95 -9.38 -2.77
N GLY A 53 -22.23 -10.42 -1.98
CA GLY A 53 -21.77 -11.79 -2.23
C GLY A 53 -20.30 -12.03 -1.86
N THR A 54 -19.71 -11.18 -1.02
CA THR A 54 -18.33 -11.37 -0.54
C THR A 54 -18.29 -12.15 0.78
N PRO A 55 -17.17 -12.82 1.11
CA PRO A 55 -17.03 -13.55 2.38
C PRO A 55 -17.19 -12.70 3.65
N ASP A 56 -16.76 -11.44 3.60
CA ASP A 56 -16.85 -10.47 4.69
C ASP A 56 -16.77 -9.04 4.10
N ILE A 57 -16.73 -8.02 4.96
CA ILE A 57 -16.26 -6.67 4.59
C ILE A 57 -14.80 -6.72 4.13
N PHE A 58 -14.39 -5.85 3.22
CA PHE A 58 -13.03 -5.89 2.65
C PHE A 58 -12.46 -4.48 2.41
N LEU A 59 -11.14 -4.39 2.31
CA LEU A 59 -10.46 -3.11 2.08
C LEU A 59 -10.90 -2.46 0.77
N ASN A 60 -11.29 -1.19 0.84
CA ASN A 60 -11.55 -0.38 -0.35
C ASN A 60 -10.25 0.08 -1.03
N THR A 61 -10.37 0.47 -2.30
CA THR A 61 -9.23 0.86 -3.14
C THR A 61 -8.32 1.94 -2.53
N PRO A 62 -8.86 3.05 -1.98
CA PRO A 62 -8.02 4.08 -1.37
C PRO A 62 -7.26 3.60 -0.14
N ASN A 63 -7.84 2.70 0.67
CA ASN A 63 -7.14 2.13 1.83
C ASN A 63 -5.97 1.25 1.36
N GLN A 64 -6.18 0.41 0.34
CA GLN A 64 -5.08 -0.38 -0.23
C GLN A 64 -3.98 0.50 -0.83
N ALA A 65 -4.34 1.56 -1.57
CA ALA A 65 -3.39 2.56 -2.03
C ALA A 65 -2.58 3.12 -0.86
N ALA A 66 -3.24 3.61 0.19
CA ALA A 66 -2.59 4.18 1.37
C ALA A 66 -1.62 3.22 2.07
N TRP A 67 -1.86 1.91 2.01
CA TRP A 67 -0.91 0.91 2.52
C TRP A 67 0.37 0.81 1.68
N PHE A 68 0.25 0.83 0.35
CA PHE A 68 1.42 0.96 -0.53
C PHE A 68 2.15 2.28 -0.27
N GLU A 69 1.40 3.37 -0.09
CA GLU A 69 2.00 4.68 0.15
C GLU A 69 2.78 4.69 1.46
N ARG A 70 2.15 4.23 2.55
CA ARG A 70 2.80 4.05 3.84
C ARG A 70 4.07 3.22 3.68
N TYR A 71 3.98 2.04 3.05
CA TYR A 71 5.12 1.14 2.89
C TYR A 71 6.34 1.84 2.26
N VAL A 72 6.13 2.60 1.18
CA VAL A 72 7.20 3.35 0.51
C VAL A 72 7.69 4.52 1.36
N THR A 73 6.79 5.24 2.06
CA THR A 73 7.18 6.37 2.90
C THR A 73 7.85 5.97 4.22
N ASP A 74 7.55 4.78 4.75
CA ASP A 74 8.24 4.20 5.91
C ASP A 74 9.72 3.92 5.54
N TRP A 75 9.99 3.52 4.30
CA TRP A 75 11.35 3.31 3.79
C TRP A 75 12.09 4.62 3.46
N THR A 76 11.46 5.50 2.69
CA THR A 76 12.10 6.76 2.26
C THR A 76 12.22 7.80 3.37
N GLY A 77 11.41 7.66 4.42
CA GLY A 77 11.29 8.66 5.48
C GLY A 77 10.70 9.98 4.97
N PRO A 78 10.86 11.08 5.72
CA PRO A 78 10.23 12.37 5.40
C PRO A 78 10.83 13.07 4.18
N THR A 79 11.95 12.56 3.65
CA THR A 79 12.67 13.16 2.51
C THR A 79 12.26 12.59 1.16
N GLY A 80 11.56 11.46 1.16
CA GLY A 80 10.95 10.91 -0.04
C GLY A 80 9.52 11.41 -0.24
N ARG A 81 9.11 11.46 -1.50
CA ARG A 81 7.74 11.75 -1.91
C ARG A 81 7.34 10.72 -2.95
N LEU A 82 6.09 10.29 -2.90
CA LEU A 82 5.51 9.55 -4.01
C LEU A 82 5.33 10.44 -5.24
N GLY A 83 5.88 9.99 -6.35
CA GLY A 83 5.70 10.64 -7.65
C GLY A 83 4.50 10.08 -8.41
N ARG A 84 4.50 8.78 -8.67
CA ARG A 84 3.48 8.07 -9.44
C ARG A 84 3.27 6.67 -8.86
N MET A 85 2.02 6.22 -8.79
CA MET A 85 1.68 4.86 -8.41
C MET A 85 0.63 4.31 -9.35
N THR A 86 0.87 3.09 -9.85
CA THR A 86 -0.10 2.30 -10.61
C THR A 86 -0.14 0.92 -9.96
N PHE A 87 -1.33 0.44 -9.60
CA PHE A 87 -1.49 -0.87 -8.97
C PHE A 87 -2.77 -1.56 -9.47
N ARG A 88 -2.86 -2.87 -9.24
CA ARG A 88 -4.05 -3.68 -9.55
C ARG A 88 -4.48 -4.43 -8.30
N MET A 89 -5.78 -4.44 -8.03
CA MET A 89 -6.36 -5.22 -6.94
C MET A 89 -6.80 -6.58 -7.51
N ASN A 90 -5.97 -7.60 -7.33
CA ASN A 90 -6.23 -8.92 -7.88
C ASN A 90 -7.09 -9.79 -6.96
N THR A 91 -7.04 -9.53 -5.65
CA THR A 91 -7.75 -10.32 -4.63
C THR A 91 -8.25 -9.38 -3.54
N PRO A 92 -9.50 -9.48 -3.09
CA PRO A 92 -9.98 -8.71 -1.95
C PRO A 92 -9.23 -9.10 -0.68
N VAL A 93 -9.04 -8.14 0.22
CA VAL A 93 -8.39 -8.35 1.52
C VAL A 93 -9.44 -8.20 2.62
N PHE A 94 -9.60 -9.23 3.45
CA PHE A 94 -10.62 -9.37 4.48
C PHE A 94 -10.03 -9.26 5.89
N PRO A 95 -10.86 -8.99 6.91
CA PRO A 95 -10.49 -9.22 8.31
C PRO A 95 -9.99 -10.66 8.51
N GLY A 96 -8.86 -10.81 9.20
CA GLY A 96 -8.18 -12.08 9.41
C GLY A 96 -7.06 -12.36 8.42
N ASP A 97 -6.99 -11.65 7.28
CA ASP A 97 -5.87 -11.76 6.35
C ASP A 97 -4.63 -11.04 6.89
N ARG A 98 -3.46 -11.42 6.37
CA ARG A 98 -2.19 -10.71 6.60
C ARG A 98 -1.70 -10.09 5.29
N MET A 99 -1.67 -8.77 5.24
CA MET A 99 -1.01 -8.08 4.12
C MET A 99 0.50 -8.18 4.29
N ALA A 100 1.20 -8.48 3.20
CA ALA A 100 2.65 -8.52 3.15
C ALA A 100 3.15 -7.67 1.98
N PHE A 101 4.08 -6.78 2.25
CA PHE A 101 4.70 -5.90 1.28
C PHE A 101 6.19 -6.19 1.22
N SER A 102 6.70 -6.28 0.00
CA SER A 102 8.11 -6.31 -0.33
C SER A 102 8.29 -5.47 -1.60
N ALA A 103 9.49 -4.95 -1.84
CA ALA A 103 9.77 -4.24 -3.09
C ALA A 103 11.24 -4.30 -3.45
N THR A 104 11.50 -4.15 -4.74
CA THR A 104 12.84 -4.07 -5.32
C THR A 104 12.96 -2.77 -6.10
N VAL A 105 14.08 -2.08 -5.92
CA VAL A 105 14.44 -0.93 -6.75
C VAL A 105 14.78 -1.42 -8.15
N THR A 106 14.09 -0.91 -9.16
CA THR A 106 14.33 -1.29 -10.56
C THR A 106 15.16 -0.26 -11.33
N GLY A 107 15.26 0.97 -10.82
CA GLY A 107 16.05 2.02 -11.42
C GLY A 107 16.13 3.27 -10.56
N THR A 108 17.13 4.10 -10.87
CA THR A 108 17.27 5.45 -10.34
C THR A 108 17.60 6.41 -11.49
N ALA A 109 17.10 7.64 -11.41
CA ALA A 109 17.35 8.66 -12.41
C ALA A 109 17.37 10.06 -11.79
N VAL A 110 17.95 11.02 -12.50
CA VAL A 110 17.83 12.45 -12.22
C VAL A 110 17.27 13.10 -13.48
N ASP A 111 16.20 13.86 -13.36
CA ASP A 111 15.63 14.60 -14.50
C ASP A 111 16.35 15.95 -14.74
N ASP A 112 15.98 16.62 -15.84
CA ASP A 112 16.58 17.90 -16.24
C ASP A 112 16.34 19.04 -15.21
N ALA A 113 15.36 18.89 -14.31
CA ALA A 113 15.11 19.81 -13.20
C ALA A 113 15.94 19.49 -11.95
N GLY A 114 16.75 18.43 -11.99
CA GLY A 114 17.54 17.95 -10.86
C GLY A 114 16.74 17.12 -9.85
N CYS A 115 15.54 16.67 -10.19
CA CYS A 115 14.74 15.82 -9.30
C CYS A 115 15.21 14.36 -9.40
N GLY A 116 15.46 13.75 -8.23
CA GLY A 116 15.82 12.35 -8.11
C GLY A 116 14.59 11.43 -8.15
N TRP A 117 14.65 10.40 -8.98
CA TRP A 117 13.61 9.40 -9.15
C TRP A 117 14.14 8.01 -8.76
N VAL A 118 13.29 7.24 -8.09
CA VAL A 118 13.51 5.84 -7.77
C VAL A 118 12.29 5.07 -8.25
N ASP A 119 12.51 4.08 -9.12
CA ASP A 119 11.46 3.19 -9.58
C ASP A 119 11.44 1.93 -8.71
N LEU A 120 10.24 1.52 -8.30
CA LEU A 120 10.02 0.36 -7.45
C LEU A 120 9.10 -0.65 -8.14
N ASP A 121 9.49 -1.91 -8.11
CA ASP A 121 8.58 -3.03 -8.35
C ASP A 121 8.10 -3.59 -7.01
N VAL A 122 6.77 -3.64 -6.85
CA VAL A 122 6.10 -4.06 -5.61
C VAL A 122 5.25 -5.28 -5.94
N PRO A 123 5.78 -6.51 -5.80
CA PRO A 123 5.02 -7.70 -6.10
C PRO A 123 3.82 -7.83 -5.16
N SER A 124 2.68 -8.28 -5.70
CA SER A 124 1.53 -8.63 -4.89
C SER A 124 1.84 -9.89 -4.08
N ALA A 125 1.90 -9.81 -2.75
CA ALA A 125 1.81 -10.99 -1.90
C ALA A 125 0.36 -11.13 -1.42
N GLY A 126 -0.28 -12.26 -1.73
CA GLY A 126 -1.67 -12.53 -1.42
C GLY A 126 -1.92 -14.00 -1.06
N ARG A 127 -1.36 -14.43 0.07
CA ARG A 127 -1.98 -15.24 1.13
C ARG A 127 -0.97 -15.48 2.26
#